data_AF-A0A938NQH6-F1
#
_entry.id   AF-A0A938NQH6-F1
#
_cell.length_a   1.000
_cell.length_b   1.000
_cell.length_c   1.000
_cell.angle_alpha   90.00
_cell.angle_beta   90.00
_cell.angle_gamma   90.00
#
_symmetry.space_group_name_H-M   'P 1'
#
loop_
_entity.id
_entity.type
_entity.pdbx_description
1 polymer ?
#
loop_
_entity_poly.entity_id
_entity_poly.type
_entity_poly.pdbx_seq_one_letter_code
_entity_poly.pdbx_strand_id
1 'polypeptide(L)' 'MTGSGLEYIHIQRRDDASLIYLVELRTNLLTGGWIAAGYTVLGTNSYNADYDQVRYGLVTTNEASYIRLYIQQQ' A
#
# COMPACT_ATOMS: atom_id res chain seq x y z
N MET A 1 12.84 18.58 7.43
CA MET A 1 12.25 17.23 7.41
C MET A 1 10.92 17.30 8.13
N THR A 2 9.82 17.42 7.38
CA THR A 2 8.48 17.50 7.97
C THR A 2 8.05 16.07 8.32
N GLY A 3 8.03 15.73 9.61
CA GLY A 3 7.75 14.38 10.13
C GLY A 3 6.29 13.93 10.02
N SER A 4 5.58 14.33 8.96
CA SER A 4 4.13 14.15 8.80
C SER A 4 3.75 13.02 7.84
N GLY A 5 4.70 12.17 7.43
CA GLY A 5 4.47 11.11 6.46
C GLY A 5 5.17 9.79 6.80
N LEU A 6 4.50 8.68 6.52
CA LEU A 6 5.03 7.32 6.53
C LEU A 6 5.11 6.83 5.09
N GLU A 7 6.24 6.28 4.68
CA GLU A 7 6.38 5.62 3.39
C GLU A 7 6.16 4.11 3.57
N TYR A 8 5.19 3.56 2.84
CA TYR A 8 4.94 2.12 2.78
C TYR A 8 5.36 1.59 1.42
N ILE A 9 6.13 0.50 1.44
CA ILE A 9 6.73 -0.08 0.26
C ILE A 9 6.38 -1.56 0.23
N HIS A 10 5.89 -2.04 -0.91
CA HIS A 10 5.72 -3.48 -1.15
C HIS A 10 6.31 -3.89 -2.49
N ILE A 11 6.53 -5.19 -2.62
CA ILE A 11 6.96 -5.82 -3.85
C ILE A 11 5.73 -6.41 -4.56
N GLN A 12 5.68 -6.32 -5.88
CA GLN A 12 4.66 -6.98 -6.71
C GLN A 12 5.33 -7.74 -7.86
N ARG A 13 4.70 -8.85 -8.27
CA ARG A 13 5.13 -9.58 -9.48
C ARG A 13 4.83 -8.73 -10.72
N ARG A 14 5.79 -8.67 -11.64
CA ARG A 14 5.64 -8.02 -12.94
C ARG A 14 5.12 -8.98 -14.01
N ASP A 15 5.38 -10.27 -13.82
CA ASP A 15 5.13 -11.33 -14.80
C ASP A 15 3.73 -11.95 -14.71
N ASP A 16 2.92 -11.54 -13.74
CA ASP A 16 1.59 -12.11 -13.49
C ASP A 16 0.53 -11.02 -13.32
N ALA A 17 -0.14 -10.70 -14.44
CA ALA A 17 -1.22 -9.71 -14.47
C ALA A 17 -2.53 -10.21 -13.81
N SER A 18 -2.62 -11.48 -13.42
CA SER A 18 -3.79 -12.01 -12.70
C SER A 18 -3.78 -11.68 -11.21
N LEU A 19 -2.63 -11.25 -10.68
CA LEU A 19 -2.47 -10.83 -9.30
C LEU A 19 -2.77 -9.33 -9.14
N ILE A 20 -3.77 -9.02 -8.32
CA ILE A 20 -4.14 -7.65 -7.97
C ILE A 20 -3.62 -7.36 -6.57
N TYR A 21 -2.81 -6.31 -6.46
CA TYR A 21 -2.24 -5.82 -5.20
C TYR A 21 -2.98 -4.57 -4.74
N LEU A 22 -3.57 -4.63 -3.55
CA LEU A 22 -4.32 -3.53 -2.94
C LEU A 22 -3.69 -3.19 -1.59
N VAL A 23 -3.14 -1.98 -1.47
CA VAL A 23 -2.84 -1.41 -0.16
C VAL A 23 -4.15 -0.92 0.43
N GLU A 24 -4.49 -1.34 1.63
CA GLU A 24 -5.73 -0.95 2.28
C GLU A 24 -5.49 -0.41 3.68
N LEU A 25 -6.28 0.59 4.03
CA LEU A 25 -6.24 1.26 5.33
C LEU A 25 -7.53 1.05 6.10
N ARG A 26 -7.45 1.16 7.43
CA ARG A 26 -8.60 1.26 8.34
C ARG A 26 -8.20 1.99 9.63
N THR A 27 -9.16 2.56 10.34
CA THR A 27 -8.91 3.33 11.58
C THR A 27 -9.18 2.55 12.87
N ASN A 28 -9.85 1.40 12.78
CA ASN A 28 -10.20 0.58 13.94
C ASN A 28 -10.07 -0.89 13.56
N LEU A 29 -9.38 -1.75 14.34
CA LEU A 29 -9.22 -3.18 14.04
C LEU A 29 -10.42 -4.07 14.39
N LEU A 30 -11.34 -3.59 15.22
CA LEU A 30 -12.52 -4.32 15.69
C LEU A 30 -13.76 -4.02 14.83
N THR A 31 -13.88 -2.81 14.30
CA THR A 31 -15.04 -2.36 13.50
C THR A 31 -14.61 -1.72 12.18
N GLY A 32 -15.56 -1.54 11.26
CA GLY A 32 -15.32 -0.95 9.94
C GLY A 32 -14.73 -1.93 8.91
N GLY A 33 -14.55 -1.42 7.69
CA GLY A 33 -13.98 -2.16 6.57
C GLY A 33 -12.57 -1.67 6.22
N TRP A 34 -11.83 -2.50 5.50
CA TRP A 34 -10.60 -2.11 4.82
C TRP A 34 -10.96 -1.34 3.55
N ILE A 35 -10.26 -0.24 3.30
CA ILE A 35 -10.47 0.59 2.10
C ILE A 35 -9.15 0.77 1.34
N ALA A 36 -9.17 0.58 0.03
CA ALA A 36 -8.03 0.84 -0.86
C ALA A 36 -7.92 2.34 -1.19
N ALA A 37 -7.82 3.18 -0.17
CA ALA A 37 -7.76 4.63 -0.28
C ALA A 37 -7.00 5.25 0.91
N GLY A 38 -6.74 6.57 0.85
CA GLY A 38 -6.09 7.32 1.93
C GLY A 38 -4.56 7.35 1.87
N TYR A 39 -3.97 6.93 0.75
CA TYR A 39 -2.54 7.00 0.46
C TYR A 39 -2.30 7.73 -0.88
N THR A 40 -1.07 8.19 -1.06
CA THR A 40 -0.57 8.73 -2.34
C THR A 40 0.38 7.74 -2.97
N VAL A 41 0.19 7.39 -4.24
CA VAL A 41 1.18 6.59 -4.99
C VAL A 41 2.40 7.48 -5.27
N LEU A 42 3.56 7.12 -4.72
CA LEU A 42 4.81 7.85 -4.92
C LEU A 42 5.56 7.36 -6.16
N GLY A 43 5.30 6.12 -6.57
CA GLY A 43 5.78 5.56 -7.82
C GLY A 43 6.07 4.07 -7.74
N THR A 44 6.35 3.50 -8.91
CA THR A 44 6.77 2.11 -9.08
C THR A 44 8.15 2.08 -9.70
N ASN A 45 9.08 1.37 -9.06
CA ASN A 45 10.43 1.18 -9.56
C ASN A 45 10.65 -0.30 -9.88
N SER A 46 11.38 -0.60 -10.94
CA SER A 46 11.86 -1.98 -11.16
C SER A 46 12.76 -2.41 -10.00
N TYR A 47 12.41 -3.52 -9.35
CA TYR A 47 13.24 -4.10 -8.29
C TYR A 47 14.25 -5.09 -8.88
N ASN A 48 13.75 -6.01 -9.70
CA ASN A 48 14.57 -6.92 -10.51
C ASN A 48 13.82 -7.31 -11.81
N ALA A 49 14.20 -8.42 -12.44
CA ALA A 49 13.58 -8.92 -13.67
C ALA A 49 12.09 -9.27 -13.47
N ASP A 50 11.75 -9.86 -12.33
CA ASP A 50 10.44 -10.48 -12.09
C ASP A 50 9.53 -9.60 -11.21
N TYR A 51 10.10 -8.61 -10.52
CA TYR A 51 9.41 -7.85 -9.50
C TYR A 51 9.57 -6.33 -9.65
N ASP A 52 8.51 -5.62 -9.27
CA ASP A 52 8.48 -4.18 -9.07
C ASP A 52 8.34 -3.84 -7.59
N GLN A 53 8.91 -2.70 -7.20
CA GLN A 53 8.75 -2.07 -5.90
C GLN A 53 7.77 -0.90 -6.04
N VAL A 54 6.63 -0.99 -5.37
CA VAL A 54 5.60 0.06 -5.35
C VAL A 54 5.68 0.81 -4.02
N ARG A 55 5.65 2.14 -4.10
CA ARG A 55 5.84 3.04 -2.97
C ARG A 55 4.61 3.92 -2.76
N TYR A 56 4.19 4.02 -1.52
CA TYR A 56 3.02 4.79 -1.09
C TYR A 56 3.39 5.74 0.04
N GLY A 57 2.88 6.97 -0.04
CA GLY A 57 2.96 7.97 1.02
C GLY A 57 1.67 7.98 1.83
N LEU A 58 1.81 7.87 3.14
CA LEU A 58 0.71 7.83 4.10
C LEU A 58 0.82 9.02 5.03
N VAL A 59 -0.30 9.71 5.24
CA VAL A 59 -0.35 10.85 6.15
C VAL A 59 -0.46 10.32 7.59
N THR A 60 0.43 10.78 8.47
CA THR A 60 0.46 10.35 9.88
C THR A 60 -0.28 11.31 10.82
N THR A 61 -0.90 12.35 10.28
CA THR A 61 -1.63 13.37 11.07
C THR A 61 -3.04 12.96 11.46
N ASN A 62 -3.55 11.85 10.90
CA ASN A 62 -4.88 11.32 11.21
C ASN A 62 -4.82 10.37 12.42
N GLU A 63 -5.98 10.00 12.97
CA GLU A 63 -6.08 8.95 14.00
C GLU A 63 -5.38 7.65 13.56
N ALA A 64 -5.03 6.81 14.55
CA ALA A 64 -4.30 5.56 14.35
C ALA A 64 -4.86 4.78 13.14
N SER A 65 -4.03 4.64 12.11
CA SER A 65 -4.38 3.98 10.86
C SER A 65 -3.61 2.68 10.76
N TYR A 66 -4.32 1.59 10.51
CA TYR A 66 -3.76 0.27 10.25
C TYR A 66 -3.63 0.08 8.74
N ILE A 67 -2.57 -0.59 8.33
CA ILE A 67 -2.28 -0.87 6.92
C ILE A 67 -2.20 -2.37 6.69
N ARG A 68 -2.72 -2.83 5.55
CA ARG A 68 -2.46 -4.16 5.02
C ARG A 68 -2.18 -4.11 3.54
N LEU A 69 -1.48 -5.13 3.05
CA LEU A 69 -1.44 -5.49 1.64
C LEU A 69 -2.37 -6.67 1.42
N TYR A 70 -3.40 -6.47 0.60
CA TYR A 70 -4.31 -7.52 0.16
C TYR A 70 -3.95 -7.91 -1.27
N ILE A 71 -3.69 -9.19 -1.49
CA ILE A 71 -3.33 -9.75 -2.80
C ILE A 71 -4.40 -10.76 -3.16
N GLN A 72 -5.01 -10.61 -4.33
CA GLN A 72 -6.02 -11.53 -4.85
C GLN A 72 -5.69 -11.95 -6.28
N GLN A 73 -6.10 -13.16 -6.63
CA GLN A 73 -6.10 -13.65 -7.99
C GLN A 73 -7.48 -13.42 -8.61
N GLN A 74 -7.52 -12.97 -9.87
CA GLN A 74 -8.75 -12.75 -10.63
C GLN A 74 -9.47 -14.05 -11.01
#